data_AF-A0A853G823-F1
#
_entry.id   AF-A0A853G823-F1
#
_cell.length_a   1.000
_cell.length_b   1.000
_cell.length_c   1.000
_cell.angle_alpha   90.00
_cell.angle_beta   90.00
_cell.angle_gamma   90.00
#
_symmetry.space_group_name_H-M   'P 1'
#
loop_
_entity.id
_entity.type
_entity.pdbx_description
1 polymer ?
#
loop_
_entity_poly.entity_id
_entity_poly.type
_entity_poly.pdbx_seq_one_letter_code
_entity_poly.pdbx_strand_id
1 'polypeptide(L)'
;MPITLAPVTSLSTARSSWQWLRYLACVMLCLLVAACGFRLKGPTPLPFDTIYTNIAENSAFGAGMRRAIVASSPNTRFVAEPADAQAKLIQLSNDQSLRELSIDAQGQVEEYELNLVFVFQLTDAKGHIILEPTTLRATREVPYNANVVQAKQSEISTVFKEMQQSMINRVVRHLSAPDVTAAFLKPDDLPIDDSQIDSTPQFDTSTPASPWGTPDVIPRIGQ
;
A
#
# COMPACT_ATOMS: atom_id res chain seq x y z
N MET A 1 59.37 -79.80 15.37
CA MET A 1 58.33 -79.22 14.50
C MET A 1 57.33 -78.47 15.37
N PRO A 2 57.41 -77.13 15.45
CA PRO A 2 56.28 -76.31 15.86
C PRO A 2 55.84 -75.34 14.77
N ILE A 3 54.53 -75.15 14.79
CA ILE A 3 53.64 -74.50 13.83
C ILE A 3 53.80 -72.97 13.85
N THR A 4 53.87 -72.36 12.67
CA THR A 4 53.82 -70.91 12.47
C THR A 4 52.37 -70.40 12.58
N LEU A 5 52.14 -69.44 13.47
CA LEU A 5 50.91 -68.63 13.50
C LEU A 5 51.22 -67.26 12.90
N ALA A 6 50.51 -66.90 11.83
CA ALA A 6 50.53 -65.56 11.25
C ALA A 6 49.52 -64.64 11.97
N PRO A 7 49.82 -63.36 12.20
CA PRO A 7 48.90 -62.42 12.82
C PRO A 7 47.91 -61.82 11.80
N VAL A 8 46.67 -61.66 12.27
CA VAL A 8 45.57 -61.00 11.57
C VAL A 8 45.72 -59.48 11.73
N THR A 9 45.86 -58.74 10.62
CA THR A 9 45.91 -57.28 10.61
C THR A 9 44.50 -56.69 10.48
N SER A 10 44.08 -55.90 11.46
CA SER A 10 42.82 -55.15 11.44
C SER A 10 43.00 -53.77 10.78
N LEU A 11 42.28 -53.50 9.70
CA LEU A 11 42.15 -52.17 9.08
C LEU A 11 40.73 -51.63 9.30
N SER A 12 40.52 -50.68 10.22
CA SER A 12 39.20 -50.05 10.40
C SER A 12 39.20 -48.58 10.86
N THR A 13 40.30 -47.83 10.70
CA THR A 13 40.39 -46.42 11.15
C THR A 13 39.91 -45.38 10.12
N ALA A 14 39.80 -45.75 8.83
CA ALA A 14 39.55 -44.79 7.75
C ALA A 14 38.10 -44.26 7.68
N ARG A 15 37.12 -44.93 8.30
CA ARG A 15 35.70 -44.53 8.22
C ARG A 15 35.33 -43.42 9.21
N SER A 16 36.07 -43.30 10.32
CA SER A 16 35.80 -42.35 11.41
C SER A 16 36.28 -40.92 11.07
N SER A 17 37.46 -40.79 10.46
CA SER A 17 38.02 -39.49 10.08
C SER A 17 37.16 -38.76 9.03
N TRP A 18 36.54 -39.50 8.12
CA TRP A 18 35.65 -38.92 7.11
C TRP A 18 34.31 -38.48 7.69
N GLN A 19 33.81 -39.17 8.73
CA GLN A 19 32.61 -38.76 9.46
C GLN A 19 32.86 -37.46 10.23
N TRP A 20 34.01 -37.34 10.91
CA TRP A 20 34.39 -36.11 11.63
C TRP A 20 34.54 -34.90 10.71
N LEU A 21 35.13 -35.09 9.53
CA LEU A 21 35.26 -34.01 8.54
C LEU A 21 33.89 -33.51 8.05
N ARG A 22 32.92 -34.42 7.87
CA ARG A 22 31.54 -34.08 7.51
C ARG A 22 30.81 -33.33 8.62
N TYR A 23 31.01 -33.71 9.87
CA TYR A 23 30.44 -32.98 11.01
C TYR A 23 31.00 -31.56 11.14
N LEU A 24 32.32 -31.39 10.98
CA LEU A 24 32.94 -30.06 11.00
C LEU A 24 32.43 -29.18 9.85
N ALA A 25 32.30 -29.75 8.64
CA ALA A 25 31.74 -29.02 7.50
C ALA A 25 30.28 -28.59 7.76
N CYS A 26 29.44 -29.46 8.34
CA CYS A 26 28.06 -29.11 8.72
C CYS A 26 28.00 -28.01 9.79
N VAL A 27 28.84 -28.08 10.83
CA VAL A 27 28.88 -27.07 11.90
C VAL A 27 29.34 -25.72 11.34
N MET A 28 30.37 -25.72 10.49
CA MET A 28 30.85 -24.50 9.83
C MET A 28 29.77 -23.88 8.93
N LEU A 29 29.01 -24.71 8.20
CA LEU A 29 27.88 -24.25 7.39
C LEU A 29 26.76 -23.63 8.25
N CYS A 30 26.39 -24.25 9.37
CA CYS A 30 25.39 -23.70 10.28
C CYS A 30 25.82 -22.35 10.90
N LEU A 31 27.10 -22.20 11.24
CA LEU A 31 27.66 -20.95 11.74
C LEU A 31 27.66 -19.85 10.67
N LEU A 32 28.00 -20.19 9.42
CA LEU A 32 27.93 -19.25 8.30
C LEU A 32 26.50 -18.77 8.03
N VAL A 33 25.50 -19.66 8.13
CA VAL A 33 24.08 -19.29 7.97
C VAL A 33 23.57 -18.44 9.14
N ALA A 34 23.98 -18.75 10.38
CA ALA A 34 23.60 -17.96 11.55
C ALA A 34 24.25 -16.55 11.57
N ALA A 35 25.41 -16.39 10.93
CA ALA A 35 26.12 -15.12 10.82
C ALA A 35 25.47 -14.13 9.83
N CYS A 36 24.54 -14.57 8.97
CA CYS A 36 23.88 -13.69 8.00
C CYS A 36 22.92 -12.66 8.62
N GLY A 37 22.72 -12.66 9.94
CA GLY A 37 22.04 -11.55 10.66
C GLY A 37 20.54 -11.43 10.39
N PHE A 38 19.91 -12.37 9.69
CA PHE A 38 18.46 -12.38 9.47
C PHE A 38 17.73 -12.52 10.81
N ARG A 39 17.01 -11.45 11.19
CA ARG A 39 16.06 -11.46 12.30
C ARG A 39 14.65 -11.49 11.73
N LEU A 40 13.79 -12.34 12.30
CA LEU A 40 12.36 -12.32 11.99
C LEU A 40 11.82 -10.92 12.30
N LYS A 41 11.32 -10.23 11.28
CA LYS A 41 10.66 -8.93 11.45
C LYS A 41 9.35 -9.17 12.19
N GLY A 42 9.28 -8.73 13.44
CA GLY A 42 8.04 -8.74 14.22
C GLY A 42 6.99 -7.80 13.61
N PRO A 43 5.72 -7.90 14.05
CA PRO A 43 4.70 -6.94 13.65
C PRO A 43 5.15 -5.53 14.02
N THR A 44 4.91 -4.57 13.12
CA THR A 44 5.14 -3.15 13.37
C THR A 44 3.77 -2.51 13.55
N PRO A 45 3.24 -2.48 14.79
CA PRO A 45 1.89 -1.97 15.03
C PRO A 45 1.82 -0.49 14.69
N LEU A 46 0.61 -0.04 14.37
CA LEU A 46 0.35 1.38 14.13
C LEU A 46 0.32 2.12 15.48
N PRO A 47 0.66 3.41 15.52
CA PRO A 47 0.72 4.17 16.77
C PRO A 47 -0.66 4.60 17.31
N PHE A 48 -1.75 4.16 16.68
CA PHE A 48 -3.14 4.52 17.01
C PHE A 48 -4.07 3.29 16.98
N ASP A 49 -5.10 3.35 17.82
CA ASP A 49 -6.08 2.28 18.00
C ASP A 49 -7.34 2.49 17.15
N THR A 50 -7.69 3.73 16.78
CA THR A 50 -8.82 4.02 15.88
C THR A 50 -8.38 4.73 14.63
N ILE A 51 -8.86 4.23 13.49
CA ILE A 51 -8.60 4.82 12.19
C ILE A 51 -9.91 5.03 11.42
N TYR A 52 -10.06 6.20 10.82
CA TYR A 52 -11.09 6.47 9.81
C TYR A 52 -10.47 6.41 8.42
N THR A 53 -11.25 6.01 7.42
CA THR A 53 -10.86 6.16 6.03
C THR A 53 -12.06 6.45 5.13
N ASN A 54 -11.88 7.33 4.14
CA ASN A 54 -12.86 7.59 3.09
C ASN A 54 -12.83 6.52 1.97
N ILE A 55 -11.95 5.52 2.06
CA ILE A 55 -11.86 4.44 1.07
C ILE A 55 -13.06 3.50 1.21
N ALA A 56 -13.84 3.39 0.14
CA ALA A 56 -15.09 2.64 0.11
C ALA A 56 -14.88 1.14 0.41
N GLU A 57 -15.58 0.64 1.44
CA GLU A 57 -15.44 -0.75 1.93
C GLU A 57 -15.95 -1.80 0.95
N ASN A 58 -16.97 -1.43 0.17
CA ASN A 58 -17.58 -2.30 -0.84
C ASN A 58 -16.65 -2.59 -2.04
N SER A 59 -15.55 -1.85 -2.19
CA SER A 59 -14.56 -2.10 -3.22
C SER A 59 -13.57 -3.19 -2.80
N ALA A 60 -13.09 -4.00 -3.76
CA ALA A 60 -12.06 -5.01 -3.49
C ALA A 60 -10.78 -4.38 -2.92
N PHE A 61 -10.41 -3.20 -3.42
CA PHE A 61 -9.27 -2.42 -2.95
C PHE A 61 -9.45 -1.96 -1.49
N GLY A 62 -10.60 -1.35 -1.16
CA GLY A 62 -10.87 -0.87 0.20
C GLY A 62 -11.02 -1.99 1.23
N ALA A 63 -11.67 -3.10 0.86
CA ALA A 63 -11.74 -4.28 1.70
C ALA A 63 -10.34 -4.91 1.90
N GLY A 64 -9.51 -4.94 0.86
CA GLY A 64 -8.11 -5.38 0.94
C GLY A 64 -7.26 -4.48 1.85
N MET A 65 -7.42 -3.16 1.73
CA MET A 65 -6.74 -2.17 2.57
C MET A 65 -7.07 -2.35 4.05
N ARG A 66 -8.36 -2.45 4.40
CA ARG A 66 -8.80 -2.71 5.77
C ARG A 66 -8.18 -3.99 6.34
N ARG A 67 -8.25 -5.09 5.58
CA ARG A 67 -7.64 -6.38 5.99
C ARG A 67 -6.14 -6.27 6.21
N ALA A 68 -5.42 -5.58 5.32
CA ALA A 68 -3.98 -5.41 5.43
C ALA A 68 -3.57 -4.55 6.65
N ILE A 69 -4.35 -3.50 6.95
CA ILE A 69 -4.15 -2.66 8.14
C ILE A 69 -4.36 -3.48 9.43
N VAL A 70 -5.48 -4.21 9.53
CA VAL A 70 -5.78 -5.07 10.70
C VAL A 70 -4.74 -6.19 10.85
N ALA A 71 -4.26 -6.75 9.75
CA ALA A 71 -3.19 -7.76 9.78
C ALA A 71 -1.86 -7.19 10.30
N SER A 72 -1.56 -5.92 10.02
CA SER A 72 -0.35 -5.24 10.50
C SER A 72 -0.48 -4.77 11.95
N SER A 73 -1.68 -4.37 12.38
CA SER A 73 -1.98 -3.85 13.71
C SER A 73 -3.31 -4.41 14.21
N PRO A 74 -3.32 -5.58 14.89
CA PRO A 74 -4.55 -6.26 15.31
C PRO A 74 -5.44 -5.46 16.27
N ASN A 75 -4.87 -4.49 16.98
CA ASN A 75 -5.60 -3.64 17.93
C ASN A 75 -6.28 -2.44 17.24
N THR A 76 -5.90 -2.13 16.00
CA THR A 76 -6.44 -0.98 15.27
C THR A 76 -7.82 -1.32 14.72
N ARG A 77 -8.84 -0.53 15.08
CA ARG A 77 -10.23 -0.66 14.63
C ARG A 77 -10.63 0.47 13.70
N PHE A 78 -11.46 0.15 12.71
CA PHE A 78 -12.06 1.16 11.85
C PHE A 78 -13.29 1.77 12.52
N VAL A 79 -13.40 3.09 12.45
CA VAL A 79 -14.58 3.84 12.91
C VAL A 79 -15.31 4.44 11.70
N ALA A 80 -16.62 4.60 11.81
CA ALA A 80 -17.46 5.13 10.74
C ALA A 80 -17.34 6.65 10.61
N GLU A 81 -17.27 7.36 11.74
CA GLU A 81 -17.19 8.82 11.77
C GLU A 81 -15.73 9.30 11.92
N PRO A 82 -15.31 10.34 11.16
CA PRO A 82 -13.97 10.92 11.30
C PRO A 82 -13.69 11.46 12.71
N ALA A 83 -14.71 11.88 13.44
CA ALA A 83 -14.59 12.46 14.78
C ALA A 83 -14.17 11.43 15.84
N ASP A 84 -14.49 10.14 15.63
CA ASP A 84 -14.17 9.05 16.57
C ASP A 84 -12.77 8.44 16.33
N ALA A 85 -12.06 8.94 15.31
CA ALA A 85 -10.78 8.41 14.87
C ALA A 85 -9.60 9.18 15.47
N GLN A 86 -8.61 8.45 15.97
CA GLN A 86 -7.30 9.01 16.35
C GLN A 86 -6.49 9.37 15.10
N ALA A 87 -6.59 8.58 14.03
CA ALA A 87 -5.96 8.88 12.76
C ALA A 87 -6.95 8.77 11.59
N LYS A 88 -6.76 9.58 10.56
CA LYS A 88 -7.60 9.59 9.35
C LYS A 88 -6.71 9.29 8.15
N LEU A 89 -6.91 8.13 7.53
CA LEU A 89 -6.30 7.77 6.25
C LEU A 89 -7.20 8.26 5.13
N ILE A 90 -6.80 9.33 4.46
CA ILE A 90 -7.58 9.95 3.41
C ILE A 90 -6.98 9.61 2.06
N GLN A 91 -7.75 8.93 1.22
CA GLN A 91 -7.47 8.80 -0.20
C GLN A 91 -7.78 10.15 -0.88
N LEU A 92 -6.77 10.70 -1.54
CA LEU A 92 -6.85 11.93 -2.33
C LEU A 92 -7.11 11.61 -3.81
N SER A 93 -6.43 10.60 -4.36
CA SER A 93 -6.69 10.07 -5.71
C SER A 93 -6.44 8.57 -5.80
N ASN A 94 -7.16 7.89 -6.70
CA ASN A 94 -6.96 6.50 -7.06
C ASN A 94 -7.27 6.31 -8.54
N ASP A 95 -6.22 6.41 -9.36
CA ASP A 95 -6.31 6.39 -10.81
C ASP A 95 -5.79 5.06 -11.36
N GLN A 96 -6.61 4.40 -12.16
CA GLN A 96 -6.23 3.21 -12.92
C GLN A 96 -6.37 3.52 -14.40
N SER A 97 -5.33 3.23 -15.19
CA SER A 97 -5.37 3.41 -16.64
C SER A 97 -4.70 2.24 -17.37
N LEU A 98 -5.12 2.06 -18.62
CA LEU A 98 -4.58 1.08 -19.55
C LEU A 98 -4.33 1.82 -20.87
N ARG A 99 -3.12 1.68 -21.42
CA ARG A 99 -2.74 2.29 -22.70
C ARG A 99 -2.00 1.30 -23.58
N GLU A 100 -2.12 1.47 -24.89
CA GLU A 100 -1.34 0.74 -25.88
C GLU A 100 0.11 1.21 -25.80
N LEU A 101 1.05 0.29 -25.61
CA LEU A 101 2.48 0.59 -25.51
C LEU A 101 3.17 0.45 -26.86
N SER A 102 2.84 -0.62 -27.59
CA SER A 102 3.46 -0.98 -28.87
C SER A 102 2.45 -1.58 -29.84
N ILE A 103 2.74 -1.41 -31.13
CA ILE A 103 1.96 -1.95 -32.25
C ILE A 103 2.89 -2.66 -33.24
N ASP A 104 2.37 -3.69 -33.91
CA ASP A 104 3.08 -4.43 -34.94
C ASP A 104 3.11 -3.67 -36.29
N ALA A 105 3.78 -4.25 -37.29
CA ALA A 105 3.88 -3.68 -38.64
C ALA A 105 2.53 -3.61 -39.39
N GLN A 106 1.50 -4.30 -38.89
CA GLN A 106 0.13 -4.29 -39.41
C GLN A 106 -0.78 -3.34 -38.60
N GLY A 107 -0.24 -2.62 -37.62
CA GLY A 107 -0.96 -1.68 -36.76
C GLY A 107 -1.79 -2.34 -35.66
N GLN A 108 -1.54 -3.60 -35.32
CA GLN A 108 -2.21 -4.28 -34.20
C GLN A 108 -1.42 -4.10 -32.90
N VAL A 109 -2.11 -3.96 -31.78
CA VAL A 109 -1.47 -3.82 -30.47
C VAL A 109 -0.74 -5.09 -30.08
N GLU A 110 0.54 -4.96 -29.72
CA GLU A 110 1.36 -6.08 -29.20
C GLU A 110 1.43 -6.05 -27.67
N GLU A 111 1.45 -4.87 -27.05
CA GLU A 111 1.57 -4.74 -25.59
C GLU A 111 0.68 -3.63 -25.04
N TYR A 112 0.08 -3.91 -23.88
CA TYR A 112 -0.58 -2.90 -23.07
C TYR A 112 0.28 -2.55 -21.87
N GLU A 113 0.29 -1.27 -21.51
CA GLU A 113 0.82 -0.78 -20.26
C GLU A 113 -0.33 -0.46 -19.29
N LEU A 114 -0.29 -1.08 -18.12
CA LEU A 114 -1.23 -0.88 -17.03
C LEU A 114 -0.58 0.06 -16.00
N ASN A 115 -1.29 1.11 -15.61
CA ASN A 115 -0.85 2.05 -14.60
C ASN A 115 -1.85 2.14 -13.45
N LEU A 116 -1.32 2.16 -12.24
CA LEU A 116 -2.07 2.42 -11.01
C LEU A 116 -1.35 3.52 -10.22
N VAL A 117 -2.06 4.61 -9.93
CA VAL A 117 -1.57 5.74 -9.15
C VAL A 117 -2.48 5.93 -7.95
N PHE A 118 -1.91 5.93 -6.76
CA PHE A 118 -2.66 6.10 -5.52
C PHE A 118 -2.02 7.23 -4.71
N VAL A 119 -2.83 8.24 -4.37
CA VAL A 119 -2.41 9.40 -3.59
C VAL A 119 -3.19 9.41 -2.29
N PHE A 120 -2.50 9.49 -1.17
CA PHE A 120 -3.11 9.45 0.16
C PHE A 120 -2.35 10.33 1.14
N GLN A 121 -3.03 10.72 2.21
CA GLN A 121 -2.45 11.40 3.37
C GLN A 121 -2.91 10.75 4.67
N LEU A 122 -2.17 11.00 5.75
CA LEU A 122 -2.56 10.58 7.10
C LEU A 122 -2.59 11.82 8.00
N THR A 123 -3.72 12.04 8.67
CA THR A 123 -3.86 13.13 9.64
C THR A 123 -4.27 12.61 11.01
N ASP A 124 -3.99 13.39 12.05
CA ASP A 124 -4.50 13.17 13.40
C ASP A 124 -5.99 13.59 13.50
N ALA A 125 -6.63 13.27 14.62
CA ALA A 125 -7.98 13.72 14.98
C ALA A 125 -8.15 15.25 14.84
N LYS A 126 -7.10 16.00 15.23
CA LYS A 126 -7.03 17.47 15.18
C LYS A 126 -6.71 18.05 13.79
N GLY A 127 -6.37 17.21 12.81
CA GLY A 127 -6.01 17.66 11.46
C GLY A 127 -4.52 17.91 11.21
N HIS A 128 -3.65 17.64 12.19
CA HIS A 128 -2.19 17.63 11.97
C HIS A 128 -1.82 16.59 10.90
N ILE A 129 -1.02 16.98 9.92
CA ILE A 129 -0.56 16.13 8.82
C ILE A 129 0.61 15.26 9.35
N ILE A 130 0.29 14.03 9.72
CA ILE A 130 1.27 13.03 10.19
C ILE A 130 2.09 12.49 9.02
N LEU A 131 1.42 12.28 7.88
CA LEU A 131 2.04 11.88 6.63
C LEU A 131 1.51 12.77 5.52
N GLU A 132 2.42 13.53 4.91
CA GLU A 132 2.12 14.38 3.76
C GLU A 132 1.52 13.59 2.60
N PRO A 133 0.76 14.24 1.69
CA PRO A 133 0.25 13.64 0.47
C PRO A 133 1.31 12.82 -0.28
N THR A 134 1.21 11.51 -0.14
CA THR A 134 2.17 10.55 -0.67
C THR A 134 1.60 9.91 -1.92
N THR A 135 2.35 9.97 -3.02
CA THR A 135 1.98 9.34 -4.29
C THR A 135 2.72 8.03 -4.48
N LEU A 136 1.98 6.94 -4.65
CA LEU A 136 2.51 5.64 -5.03
C LEU A 136 2.09 5.29 -6.46
N ARG A 137 3.03 4.73 -7.22
CA ARG A 137 2.83 4.31 -8.62
C ARG A 137 3.20 2.84 -8.81
N ALA A 138 2.40 2.16 -9.62
CA ALA A 138 2.69 0.82 -10.09
C ALA A 138 2.39 0.73 -11.59
N THR A 139 3.36 0.22 -12.35
CA THR A 139 3.27 0.05 -13.79
C THR A 139 3.62 -1.38 -14.15
N ARG A 140 2.86 -1.98 -15.07
CA ARG A 140 3.09 -3.33 -15.59
C ARG A 140 2.78 -3.38 -17.08
N GLU A 141 3.60 -4.10 -17.82
CA GLU A 141 3.41 -4.37 -19.24
C GLU A 141 2.81 -5.77 -19.40
N VAL A 142 1.84 -5.91 -20.31
CA VAL A 142 1.14 -7.17 -20.56
C VAL A 142 1.10 -7.40 -22.08
N PRO A 143 1.63 -8.52 -22.58
CA PRO A 143 1.57 -8.84 -23.99
C PRO A 143 0.14 -9.19 -24.40
N TYR A 144 -0.29 -8.65 -25.54
CA TYR A 144 -1.61 -8.83 -26.12
C TYR A 144 -1.57 -9.70 -27.37
N ASN A 145 -2.67 -10.42 -27.61
CA ASN A 145 -2.85 -11.17 -28.84
C ASN A 145 -4.33 -11.09 -29.25
N ALA A 146 -4.58 -10.45 -30.39
CA ALA A 146 -5.92 -10.25 -30.93
C ALA A 146 -6.65 -11.56 -31.26
N ASN A 147 -5.95 -12.69 -31.42
CA ASN A 147 -6.55 -14.00 -31.66
C ASN A 147 -7.10 -14.66 -30.38
N VAL A 148 -6.77 -14.15 -29.19
CA VAL A 148 -7.11 -14.77 -27.90
C VAL A 148 -7.64 -13.73 -26.89
N VAL A 149 -8.48 -12.80 -27.37
CA VAL A 149 -8.95 -11.62 -26.62
C VAL A 149 -9.56 -11.95 -25.26
N GLN A 150 -10.40 -12.99 -25.16
CA GLN A 150 -11.09 -13.32 -23.92
C GLN A 150 -10.13 -13.75 -22.80
N ALA A 151 -9.13 -14.57 -23.13
CA ALA A 151 -8.12 -15.00 -22.16
C ALA A 151 -7.28 -13.80 -21.70
N LYS A 152 -6.94 -12.89 -22.63
CA LYS A 152 -6.18 -11.68 -22.34
C LYS A 152 -6.93 -10.70 -21.44
N GLN A 153 -8.25 -10.59 -21.58
CA GLN A 153 -9.05 -9.75 -20.67
C GLN A 153 -9.00 -10.27 -19.22
N SER A 154 -9.05 -11.59 -19.04
CA SER A 154 -8.91 -12.20 -17.72
C SER A 154 -7.51 -11.97 -17.15
N GLU A 155 -6.46 -12.12 -17.96
CA GLU A 155 -5.07 -11.88 -17.57
C GLU A 155 -4.86 -10.45 -17.08
N ILE A 156 -5.27 -9.45 -17.87
CA ILE A 156 -5.20 -8.02 -17.49
C ILE A 156 -5.92 -7.76 -16.16
N SER A 157 -7.10 -8.36 -15.96
CA SER A 157 -7.85 -8.21 -14.70
C SER A 157 -7.10 -8.79 -13.49
N THR A 158 -6.39 -9.89 -13.67
CA THR A 158 -5.58 -10.52 -12.63
C THR A 158 -4.35 -9.67 -12.33
N VAL A 159 -3.65 -9.19 -13.35
CA VAL A 159 -2.49 -8.31 -13.20
C VAL A 159 -2.89 -7.04 -12.43
N PHE A 160 -4.04 -6.42 -12.74
CA PHE A 160 -4.54 -5.27 -11.97
C PHE A 160 -4.80 -5.61 -10.50
N LYS A 161 -5.39 -6.77 -10.19
CA LYS A 161 -5.63 -7.20 -8.79
C LYS A 161 -4.31 -7.38 -8.04
N GLU A 162 -3.29 -7.96 -8.67
CA GLU A 162 -1.96 -8.10 -8.09
C GLU A 162 -1.28 -6.75 -7.85
N MET A 163 -1.40 -5.83 -8.80
CA MET A 163 -0.91 -4.45 -8.66
C MET A 163 -1.60 -3.75 -7.48
N GLN A 164 -2.92 -3.88 -7.36
CA GLN A 164 -3.70 -3.32 -6.24
C GLN A 164 -3.24 -3.90 -4.90
N GLN A 165 -3.02 -5.22 -4.80
CA GLN A 165 -2.53 -5.84 -3.56
C GLN A 165 -1.12 -5.37 -3.21
N SER A 166 -0.23 -5.23 -4.20
CA SER A 166 1.11 -4.67 -4.00
C SER A 166 1.04 -3.22 -3.51
N MET A 167 0.12 -2.42 -4.07
CA MET A 167 -0.11 -1.03 -3.68
C MET A 167 -0.56 -0.93 -2.22
N ILE A 168 -1.54 -1.74 -1.82
CA ILE A 168 -2.03 -1.82 -0.43
C ILE A 168 -0.86 -2.13 0.53
N ASN A 169 -0.03 -3.12 0.21
CA ASN A 169 1.10 -3.49 1.05
C ASN A 169 2.13 -2.35 1.19
N ARG A 170 2.31 -1.53 0.14
CA ARG A 170 3.18 -0.35 0.20
C ARG A 170 2.57 0.74 1.09
N VAL A 171 1.28 1.02 0.94
CA VAL A 171 0.57 2.00 1.80
C VAL A 171 0.71 1.60 3.27
N VAL A 172 0.39 0.35 3.63
CA VAL A 172 0.49 -0.14 5.01
C VAL A 172 1.92 0.01 5.55
N ARG A 173 2.94 -0.24 4.72
CA ARG A 173 4.34 -0.05 5.11
C ARG A 173 4.69 1.41 5.39
N HIS A 174 4.12 2.35 4.64
CA HIS A 174 4.25 3.78 4.93
C HIS A 174 3.58 4.12 6.26
N LEU A 175 2.38 3.60 6.52
CA LEU A 175 1.66 3.84 7.78
C LEU A 175 2.39 3.27 9.01
N SER A 176 3.08 2.14 8.85
CA SER A 176 3.88 1.52 9.91
C SER A 176 5.31 2.05 9.99
N ALA A 177 5.65 3.10 9.24
CA ALA A 177 7.01 3.62 9.24
C ALA A 177 7.36 4.24 10.60
N PRO A 178 8.60 4.11 11.09
CA PRO A 178 9.02 4.72 12.35
C PRO A 178 8.79 6.24 12.40
N ASP A 179 8.92 6.91 11.26
CA ASP A 179 8.72 8.36 11.14
C ASP A 179 7.25 8.74 11.38
N VAL A 180 6.29 7.92 10.91
CA VAL A 180 4.86 8.11 11.18
C VAL A 180 4.55 7.93 12.66
N THR A 181 5.18 6.93 13.30
CA THR A 181 5.09 6.75 14.75
C THR A 181 5.64 7.96 15.50
N ALA A 182 6.81 8.47 15.11
CA ALA A 182 7.42 9.63 15.74
C ALA A 182 6.58 10.90 15.57
N ALA A 183 6.05 11.13 14.37
CA ALA A 183 5.18 12.27 14.05
C ALA A 183 3.87 12.20 14.83
N PHE A 184 3.24 11.02 14.92
CA PHE A 184 2.00 10.85 15.68
C PHE A 184 2.16 11.12 17.18
N LEU A 185 3.31 10.74 17.76
CA LEU A 185 3.61 10.98 19.18
C LEU A 185 3.98 12.44 19.50
N LYS A 186 4.33 13.25 18.48
CA LYS A 186 4.71 14.66 18.62
C LYS A 186 3.96 15.53 17.60
N PRO A 187 2.63 15.68 17.74
CA PRO A 187 1.83 16.34 16.72
C PRO A 187 1.95 17.87 16.69
N ASP A 188 2.39 18.50 17.78
CA ASP A 188 2.36 19.97 17.93
C ASP A 188 3.30 20.72 16.96
N ASP A 189 4.27 20.02 16.36
CA ASP A 189 5.22 20.59 15.38
C ASP A 189 4.76 20.40 13.92
N LEU A 190 3.63 19.72 13.70
CA LEU A 190 3.16 19.34 12.36
C LEU A 190 2.26 20.41 11.73
N PRO A 191 2.33 20.61 10.40
CA PRO A 191 1.36 21.44 9.69
C PRO A 191 -0.06 20.90 9.87
N ILE A 192 -1.04 21.80 10.01
CA ILE A 192 -2.47 21.44 10.02
C ILE A 192 -3.00 21.56 8.60
N ASP A 193 -3.82 20.60 8.18
CA ASP A 193 -4.53 20.68 6.91
C ASP A 193 -5.71 21.68 7.01
N ASP A 194 -5.43 22.94 6.68
CA ASP A 194 -6.42 24.03 6.70
C ASP A 194 -7.51 23.88 5.62
N SER A 195 -7.32 22.97 4.64
CA SER A 195 -8.25 22.80 3.52
C SER A 195 -9.62 22.25 3.91
N GLN A 196 -9.77 21.70 5.12
CA GLN A 196 -11.07 21.27 5.66
C GLN A 196 -11.80 22.34 6.49
N ILE A 197 -11.16 23.47 6.82
CA ILE A 197 -11.74 24.52 7.67
C ILE A 197 -12.69 25.43 6.88
N ASP A 198 -12.59 25.46 5.55
CA ASP A 198 -13.29 26.40 4.68
C ASP A 198 -14.52 25.81 3.96
N SER A 199 -15.35 25.07 4.70
CA SER A 199 -16.72 24.74 4.26
C SER A 199 -17.75 25.60 5.00
N THR A 200 -17.46 26.89 5.15
CA THR A 200 -18.52 27.87 5.30
C THR A 200 -19.23 27.93 3.95
N PRO A 201 -20.56 27.77 3.84
CA PRO A 201 -21.26 28.09 2.62
C PRO A 201 -20.98 29.56 2.32
N GLN A 202 -20.09 29.82 1.37
CA GLN A 202 -19.94 31.14 0.81
C GLN A 202 -21.23 31.38 0.03
N PHE A 203 -22.19 32.02 0.71
CA PHE A 203 -23.38 32.56 0.07
C PHE A 203 -22.90 33.65 -0.87
N ASP A 204 -22.61 33.27 -2.11
CA ASP A 204 -22.43 34.19 -3.22
C ASP A 204 -23.71 35.01 -3.32
N THR A 205 -23.68 36.24 -2.78
CA THR A 205 -24.78 37.22 -2.86
C THR A 205 -24.82 37.89 -4.23
N SER A 206 -24.28 37.25 -5.28
CA SER A 206 -24.52 37.63 -6.67
C SER A 206 -25.95 37.21 -7.05
N THR A 207 -26.91 37.96 -6.51
CA THR A 207 -28.30 37.95 -6.98
C THR A 207 -28.29 38.20 -8.49
N PRO A 208 -28.76 37.26 -9.33
CA PRO A 208 -29.02 37.58 -10.71
C PRO A 208 -30.16 38.60 -10.72
N ALA A 209 -29.92 39.80 -11.25
CA ALA A 209 -30.98 40.77 -11.49
C ALA A 209 -32.08 40.09 -12.32
N SER A 210 -33.28 39.96 -11.74
CA SER A 210 -34.44 39.45 -12.48
C SER A 210 -34.79 40.42 -13.61
N PRO A 211 -35.05 39.94 -14.84
CA PRO A 211 -35.24 40.81 -16.02
C PRO A 211 -36.65 41.44 -16.10
N TRP A 212 -37.53 41.21 -15.13
CA TRP A 212 -38.90 41.72 -15.13
C TRP A 212 -39.19 42.50 -13.85
N GLY A 213 -38.71 43.74 -13.79
CA GLY A 213 -39.16 44.75 -12.83
C GLY A 213 -40.25 45.62 -13.48
N THR A 214 -41.41 45.73 -12.83
CA THR A 214 -42.51 46.59 -13.26
C THR A 214 -42.14 48.07 -13.14
N PRO A 215 -42.55 48.95 -14.08
CA PRO A 215 -42.31 50.37 -13.96
C PRO A 215 -43.21 50.95 -12.84
N ASP A 216 -42.56 51.62 -11.89
CA ASP A 216 -43.20 52.30 -10.77
C ASP A 216 -44.02 53.51 -11.28
N VAL A 217 -45.35 53.43 -11.18
CA VAL A 217 -46.26 54.52 -11.53
C VAL A 217 -46.54 55.32 -10.27
N ILE A 218 -45.82 56.42 -10.08
CA ILE A 218 -46.10 57.38 -9.00
C ILE A 218 -47.26 58.28 -9.43
N PRO A 219 -48.40 58.34 -8.71
CA PRO A 219 -49.46 59.29 -9.01
C PRO A 219 -49.04 60.68 -8.52
N ARG A 220 -48.90 61.62 -9.45
CA ARG A 220 -48.68 63.05 -9.17
C ARG A 220 -49.96 63.63 -8.57
N ILE A 221 -49.99 63.76 -7.24
CA ILE A 221 -50.99 64.56 -6.54
C ILE A 221 -50.52 66.01 -6.61
N GLY A 222 -51.35 66.88 -7.17
CA GLY A 222 -51.03 68.28 -7.39
C GLY A 222 -50.94 69.11 -6.11
N GLN A 223 -50.11 70.14 -6.16
CA GLN A 223 -50.43 71.54 -5.86
C GLN A 223 -49.63 72.44 -6.80
#